data_AF-A0A382L1D2-F1
#
_entry.id   AF-A0A382L1D2-F1
#
_cell.length_a   1.000
_cell.length_b   1.000
_cell.length_c   1.000
_cell.angle_alpha   90.00
_cell.angle_beta   90.00
_cell.angle_gamma   90.00
#
_symmetry.space_group_name_H-M   'P 1'
#
loop_
_entity.id
_entity.type
_entity.pdbx_description
1 polymer ?
#
loop_
_entity_poly.entity_id
_entity_poly.type
_entity_poly.pdbx_seq_one_letter_code
_entity_poly.pdbx_strand_id
1 'polypeptide(L)'
;MERDPLTVPDRPVSSEVRFNDRLAKKIHGPSEESQRQRVFVSEIFQSLQGEGKYAGHPSIFVRTSGCNLRCTWCDTPHTSWHAEGRHLDVAAILGQTALWSDVEHAVLTGGEPLLQRDLPDLVAGLRSRGHLITIETAA
;
A
#
# COMPACT_ATOMS: atom_id res chain seq x y z
N MET A 1 64.48 -50.67 -12.26
CA MET A 1 64.28 -51.24 -10.91
C MET A 1 63.33 -50.31 -10.19
N GLU A 2 62.14 -50.66 -9.69
CA GLU A 2 61.26 -51.81 -9.85
C GLU A 2 59.94 -51.40 -9.13
N ARG A 3 58.79 -51.58 -9.81
CA ARG A 3 57.40 -51.86 -9.36
C ARG A 3 56.75 -51.19 -8.12
N ASP A 4 55.52 -50.72 -8.37
CA ASP A 4 54.34 -50.39 -7.51
C ASP A 4 53.96 -51.52 -6.49
N PRO A 5 53.26 -51.28 -5.34
CA PRO A 5 51.78 -51.13 -5.31
C PRO A 5 51.17 -50.22 -4.21
N LEU A 6 50.18 -49.41 -4.61
CA LEU A 6 48.83 -49.30 -4.03
C LEU A 6 48.63 -49.36 -2.49
N THR A 7 48.14 -48.26 -1.91
CA THR A 7 46.83 -48.21 -1.23
C THR A 7 46.40 -46.76 -0.97
N VAL A 8 45.28 -46.37 -1.59
CA VAL A 8 44.58 -45.11 -1.31
C VAL A 8 43.44 -45.43 -0.34
N PRO A 9 43.35 -44.83 0.85
CA PRO A 9 42.12 -44.82 1.63
C PRO A 9 41.24 -43.63 1.25
N ASP A 10 39.94 -43.89 1.21
CA ASP A 10 38.85 -43.08 0.69
C ASP A 10 38.82 -41.60 1.11
N ARG A 11 38.47 -40.74 0.14
CA ARG A 11 38.00 -39.37 0.41
C ARG A 11 36.53 -39.43 0.83
N PRO A 12 36.13 -38.87 1.99
CA PRO A 12 34.84 -38.23 2.08
C PRO A 12 34.93 -36.86 1.40
N VAL A 13 34.19 -36.71 0.30
CA VAL A 13 33.82 -35.42 -0.27
C VAL A 13 32.80 -34.78 0.67
N SER A 14 33.14 -33.65 1.27
CA SER A 14 32.40 -32.40 1.04
C SER A 14 32.90 -31.30 1.97
N SER A 15 33.02 -30.13 1.35
CA SER A 15 33.51 -28.87 1.87
C SER A 15 32.59 -28.28 2.93
N GLU A 16 33.08 -28.08 4.15
CA GLU A 16 32.59 -27.01 5.02
C GLU A 16 33.60 -25.87 5.00
N VAL A 17 33.33 -24.90 4.12
CA VAL A 17 33.98 -23.60 4.13
C VAL A 17 33.67 -22.95 5.48
N ARG A 18 34.71 -22.72 6.27
CA ARG A 18 34.62 -22.00 7.54
C ARG A 18 34.13 -20.56 7.28
N PHE A 19 32.94 -20.27 7.79
CA PHE A 19 32.33 -18.95 7.75
C PHE A 19 33.18 -17.99 8.60
N ASN A 20 33.66 -16.91 8.01
CA ASN A 20 34.50 -15.94 8.72
C ASN A 20 33.59 -14.92 9.42
N ASP A 21 33.62 -14.90 10.75
CA ASP A 21 32.73 -14.14 11.68
C ASP A 21 32.71 -12.61 11.52
N ARG A 22 33.40 -12.05 10.52
CA ARG A 22 33.45 -10.59 10.25
C ARG A 22 32.32 -10.10 9.33
N LEU A 23 31.54 -10.98 8.73
CA LEU A 23 30.37 -10.63 7.90
C LEU A 23 29.02 -10.77 8.64
N ALA A 24 29.02 -11.30 9.87
CA ALA A 24 27.81 -11.56 10.67
C ALA A 24 27.17 -10.31 11.31
N LYS A 25 27.67 -9.11 11.03
CA LYS A 25 27.14 -7.84 11.54
C LYS A 25 26.90 -6.81 10.42
N LYS A 26 26.17 -7.21 9.38
CA LYS A 26 25.28 -6.27 8.69
C LYS A 26 23.88 -6.57 9.22
N ILE A 27 23.44 -5.65 10.07
CA ILE A 27 22.20 -5.68 10.84
C ILE A 27 21.03 -5.98 9.91
N HIS A 28 20.35 -7.08 10.18
CA HIS A 28 19.11 -7.47 9.48
C HIS A 28 18.08 -6.34 9.64
N GLY A 29 17.53 -5.87 8.54
CA GLY A 29 16.42 -4.93 8.51
C GLY A 29 15.68 -4.99 7.17
N PRO A 30 14.35 -4.82 7.19
CA PRO A 30 13.43 -5.71 7.87
C PRO A 30 13.02 -6.92 6.97
N SER A 31 12.44 -7.97 7.55
CA SER A 31 11.92 -9.15 6.84
C SER A 31 10.53 -8.90 6.19
N GLU A 32 10.12 -9.79 5.27
CA GLU A 32 9.03 -9.69 4.25
C GLU A 32 7.61 -9.30 4.73
N GLU A 33 7.38 -9.14 6.03
CA GLU A 33 6.10 -8.78 6.66
C GLU A 33 6.12 -7.37 7.29
N SER A 34 7.26 -6.69 7.24
CA SER A 34 7.54 -5.52 8.06
C SER A 34 7.00 -4.21 7.49
N GLN A 35 5.73 -3.97 7.82
CA GLN A 35 4.90 -2.78 7.59
C GLN A 35 4.00 -2.93 6.37
N ARG A 36 2.93 -3.72 6.51
CA ARG A 36 1.75 -3.66 5.64
C ARG A 36 1.15 -2.26 5.71
N GLN A 37 1.72 -1.38 4.90
CA GLN A 37 1.19 -0.08 4.52
C GLN A 37 -0.22 -0.29 3.97
N ARG A 38 -1.20 0.32 4.64
CA ARG A 38 -2.62 0.19 4.37
C ARG A 38 -3.30 1.54 4.56
N VAL A 39 -4.18 1.89 3.63
CA VAL A 39 -5.10 3.01 3.76
C VAL A 39 -6.28 2.55 4.61
N PHE A 40 -6.67 3.35 5.61
CA PHE A 40 -7.90 3.09 6.36
C PHE A 40 -9.08 3.63 5.56
N VAL A 41 -9.91 2.74 5.02
CA VAL A 41 -10.98 3.07 4.07
C VAL A 41 -12.34 2.80 4.69
N SER A 42 -13.22 3.79 4.66
CA SER A 42 -14.63 3.66 5.03
C SER A 42 -15.40 2.92 3.92
N GLU A 43 -15.33 3.46 2.71
CA GLU A 43 -16.10 3.00 1.56
C GLU A 43 -15.42 3.37 0.23
N ILE A 44 -15.72 2.59 -0.81
CA ILE A 44 -15.34 2.85 -2.19
C ILE A 44 -16.58 2.65 -3.05
N PHE A 45 -16.95 3.65 -3.84
CA PHE A 45 -18.18 3.62 -4.64
C PHE A 45 -18.07 4.55 -5.86
N GLN A 46 -19.00 4.41 -6.80
CA GLN A 46 -19.15 5.31 -7.94
C GLN A 46 -20.43 6.12 -7.80
N SER A 47 -20.37 7.42 -8.13
CA SER A 47 -21.52 8.33 -8.13
C SER A 47 -21.22 9.55 -9.01
N LEU A 48 -22.03 10.61 -8.90
CA LEU A 48 -21.73 11.93 -9.44
C LEU A 48 -21.09 12.81 -8.36
N GLN A 49 -20.07 13.59 -8.72
CA GLN A 49 -19.54 14.63 -7.83
C GLN A 49 -20.61 15.70 -7.58
N GLY A 50 -20.87 16.00 -6.31
CA GLY A 50 -21.90 16.93 -5.90
C GLY A 50 -21.42 18.38 -5.83
N GLU A 51 -20.11 18.59 -5.69
CA GLU A 51 -19.55 19.89 -5.30
C GLU A 51 -18.36 20.33 -6.16
N GLY A 52 -18.07 21.63 -6.11
CA GLY A 52 -16.89 22.22 -6.73
C GLY A 52 -16.88 22.20 -8.26
N LYS A 53 -15.67 22.25 -8.83
CA LYS A 53 -15.44 22.38 -10.28
C LYS A 53 -16.00 21.22 -11.10
N TYR A 54 -16.07 20.02 -10.51
CA TYR A 54 -16.48 18.79 -11.19
C TYR A 54 -17.90 18.36 -10.84
N ALA A 55 -18.71 19.25 -10.26
CA ALA A 55 -20.12 18.94 -9.96
C ALA A 55 -20.85 18.38 -11.21
N GLY A 56 -21.53 17.25 -11.05
CA GLY A 56 -22.22 16.51 -12.10
C GLY A 56 -21.36 15.49 -12.86
N HIS A 57 -20.04 15.43 -12.64
CA HIS A 57 -19.17 14.45 -13.32
C HIS A 57 -19.25 13.06 -12.66
N PRO A 58 -19.36 11.97 -13.44
CA PRO A 58 -19.17 10.61 -12.94
C PRO A 58 -17.80 10.47 -12.27
N SER A 59 -17.79 9.97 -11.05
CA SER A 59 -16.61 9.93 -10.20
C SER A 59 -16.56 8.64 -9.37
N ILE A 60 -15.35 8.09 -9.20
CA ILE A 60 -15.06 7.05 -8.22
C ILE A 60 -14.64 7.74 -6.93
N PHE A 61 -15.28 7.40 -5.82
CA PHE A 61 -14.93 7.91 -4.50
C PHE A 61 -14.15 6.86 -3.73
N VAL A 62 -13.01 7.27 -3.16
CA VAL A 62 -12.33 6.52 -2.10
C VAL A 62 -12.43 7.37 -0.83
N ARG A 63 -13.35 7.00 0.06
CA ARG A 63 -13.56 7.69 1.34
C ARG A 63 -12.68 7.04 2.41
N THR A 64 -11.67 7.76 2.85
CA THR A 64 -10.79 7.32 3.94
C THR A 64 -11.46 7.50 5.30
N SER A 65 -10.91 6.83 6.32
CA SER A 65 -11.38 6.89 7.70
C SER A 65 -10.29 7.45 8.61
N GLY A 66 -10.73 8.18 9.64
CA GLY A 66 -9.89 8.89 10.58
C GLY A 66 -9.67 10.34 10.14
N CYS A 67 -9.93 11.29 11.04
CA CYS A 67 -9.69 12.71 10.82
C CYS A 67 -8.96 13.31 12.02
N ASN A 68 -8.09 14.28 11.80
CA ASN A 68 -7.40 15.05 12.84
C ASN A 68 -8.23 16.24 13.33
N LEU A 69 -9.33 16.57 12.65
CA LEU A 69 -10.23 17.66 13.03
C LEU A 69 -11.42 17.18 13.85
N ARG A 70 -12.04 18.13 14.53
CA ARG A 70 -13.17 17.91 15.45
C ARG A 70 -14.27 18.95 15.16
N CYS A 71 -14.70 19.03 13.90
CA CYS A 71 -15.67 20.00 13.40
C CYS A 71 -17.09 19.71 13.90
N THR A 72 -17.71 20.59 14.68
CA THR A 72 -19.08 20.35 15.20
C THR A 72 -20.17 20.27 14.13
N TRP A 73 -19.87 20.68 12.90
CA TRP A 73 -20.74 20.67 11.72
C TRP A 73 -20.33 19.63 10.67
N CYS A 74 -19.60 18.57 11.06
CA CYS A 74 -19.24 17.48 10.14
C CYS A 74 -20.48 16.65 9.78
N ASP A 75 -20.75 16.54 8.48
CA ASP A 75 -21.83 15.75 7.88
C ASP A 75 -21.51 14.25 7.79
N THR A 76 -20.22 13.87 7.79
CA THR A 76 -19.75 12.47 7.80
C THR A 76 -19.00 12.08 9.10
N PRO A 77 -19.63 12.18 10.29
CA PRO A 77 -18.96 11.94 11.56
C PRO A 77 -18.42 10.51 11.73
N HIS A 78 -19.02 9.52 11.06
CA HIS A 78 -18.60 8.12 11.07
C HIS A 78 -17.22 7.89 10.41
N THR A 79 -16.69 8.85 9.65
CA THR A 79 -15.31 8.79 9.13
C THR A 79 -14.31 9.61 9.94
N SER A 80 -14.76 10.32 10.99
CA SER A 80 -13.94 11.22 11.80
C SER A 80 -13.74 10.70 13.24
N TRP A 81 -14.79 10.77 14.07
CA TRP A 81 -14.72 10.50 15.53
C TRP A 81 -14.95 9.04 15.86
N HIS A 82 -15.84 8.40 15.11
CA HIS A 82 -16.19 6.99 15.23
C HIS A 82 -15.72 6.29 13.97
N ALA A 83 -14.42 6.42 13.68
CA ALA A 83 -13.86 5.97 12.42
C ALA A 83 -14.06 4.45 12.25
N GLU A 84 -14.92 4.10 11.31
CA GLU A 84 -15.21 2.73 10.91
C GLU A 84 -14.63 2.44 9.52
N GLY A 85 -14.34 1.18 9.23
CA GLY A 85 -13.84 0.79 7.91
C GLY A 85 -12.89 -0.39 7.95
N ARG A 86 -12.08 -0.50 6.90
CA ARG A 86 -11.10 -1.58 6.72
C ARG A 86 -9.76 -1.01 6.30
N HIS A 87 -8.69 -1.58 6.83
CA HIS A 87 -7.34 -1.31 6.33
C HIS A 87 -7.10 -2.12 5.07
N LEU A 88 -7.02 -1.44 3.92
CA LEU A 88 -6.80 -2.03 2.61
C LEU A 88 -5.41 -1.67 2.11
N ASP A 89 -4.73 -2.61 1.47
CA ASP A 89 -3.54 -2.26 0.69
C ASP A 89 -3.94 -1.51 -0.59
N VAL A 90 -2.98 -0.77 -1.14
CA VAL A 90 -3.20 0.03 -2.35
C VAL A 90 -3.66 -0.84 -3.52
N ALA A 91 -3.13 -2.07 -3.64
CA ALA A 91 -3.53 -3.00 -4.70
C ALA A 91 -5.02 -3.38 -4.63
N ALA A 92 -5.56 -3.64 -3.43
CA ALA A 92 -6.95 -3.99 -3.21
C ALA A 92 -7.89 -2.81 -3.48
N ILE A 93 -7.46 -1.58 -3.15
CA ILE A 93 -8.23 -0.37 -3.48
C ILE A 93 -8.28 -0.21 -5.00
N LEU A 94 -7.13 -0.26 -5.66
CA LEU A 94 -7.02 -0.15 -7.11
C LEU A 94 -7.78 -1.27 -7.85
N GLY A 95 -7.84 -2.47 -7.26
CA GLY A 95 -8.63 -3.59 -7.77
C GLY A 95 -10.13 -3.32 -7.68
N GLN A 96 -10.59 -2.66 -6.62
CA GLN A 96 -12.00 -2.24 -6.49
C GLN A 96 -12.33 -1.09 -7.45
N THR A 97 -11.46 -0.09 -7.59
CA THR A 97 -11.70 1.03 -8.53
C THR A 97 -11.70 0.59 -9.99
N ALA A 98 -11.01 -0.52 -10.31
CA ALA A 98 -11.00 -1.08 -11.66
C ALA A 98 -12.39 -1.56 -12.14
N LEU A 99 -13.36 -1.76 -11.23
CA LEU A 99 -14.75 -2.04 -11.60
C LEU A 99 -15.40 -0.89 -12.40
N TRP A 100 -14.84 0.31 -12.32
CA TRP A 100 -15.31 1.52 -13.00
C TRP A 100 -14.17 2.16 -13.81
N SER A 101 -13.37 1.33 -14.50
CA SER A 101 -12.18 1.77 -15.24
C SER A 101 -12.44 2.79 -16.35
N ASP A 102 -13.69 2.92 -16.81
CA ASP A 102 -14.16 3.89 -17.79
C ASP A 102 -14.46 5.27 -17.18
N VAL A 103 -14.54 5.36 -15.85
CA VAL A 103 -14.76 6.64 -15.15
C VAL A 103 -13.46 7.43 -15.10
N GLU A 104 -13.47 8.61 -15.72
CA GLU A 104 -12.27 9.45 -15.85
C GLU A 104 -11.82 10.10 -14.53
N HIS A 105 -12.73 10.29 -13.56
CA HIS A 105 -12.46 11.08 -12.35
C HIS A 105 -12.48 10.20 -11.09
N ALA A 106 -11.43 10.30 -10.27
CA ALA A 106 -11.36 9.75 -8.93
C ALA A 106 -11.27 10.86 -7.89
N VAL A 107 -12.06 10.74 -6.82
CA VAL A 107 -12.10 11.66 -5.69
C VAL A 107 -11.58 10.92 -4.45
N LEU A 108 -10.45 11.38 -3.91
CA LEU A 108 -9.93 10.92 -2.63
C LEU A 108 -10.42 11.87 -1.54
N THR A 109 -11.20 11.36 -0.59
CA THR A 109 -11.91 12.17 0.42
C THR A 109 -12.01 11.39 1.73
N GLY A 110 -12.86 11.86 2.65
CA GLY A 110 -13.25 11.12 3.86
C GLY A 110 -12.21 11.19 4.97
N GLY A 111 -12.70 11.20 6.21
CA GLY A 111 -11.85 11.58 7.33
C GLY A 111 -10.99 12.79 6.94
N GLU A 112 -9.68 12.67 7.11
CA GLU A 112 -8.72 13.50 6.38
C GLU A 112 -7.84 12.57 5.52
N PRO A 113 -7.97 12.58 4.17
CA PRO A 113 -7.23 11.67 3.32
C PRO A 113 -5.71 11.88 3.42
N LEU A 114 -5.25 13.10 3.69
CA LEU A 114 -3.81 13.38 3.83
C LEU A 114 -3.17 12.78 5.08
N LEU A 115 -3.95 12.19 6.01
CA LEU A 115 -3.41 11.40 7.11
C LEU A 115 -2.95 10.00 6.69
N GLN A 116 -3.37 9.52 5.52
CA GLN A 116 -3.07 8.18 5.07
C GLN A 116 -1.67 8.14 4.46
N ARG A 117 -0.75 7.39 5.10
CA ARG A 117 0.66 7.30 4.69
C ARG A 117 0.84 6.90 3.22
N ASP A 118 -0.01 6.03 2.72
CA ASP A 118 0.12 5.41 1.39
C ASP A 118 -0.78 6.08 0.34
N LEU A 119 -1.38 7.24 0.69
CA LEU A 119 -2.11 8.05 -0.27
C LEU A 119 -1.27 8.37 -1.52
N PRO A 120 0.04 8.70 -1.43
CA PRO A 120 0.86 8.96 -2.62
C PRO A 120 0.91 7.77 -3.59
N ASP A 121 1.01 6.54 -3.07
CA ASP A 121 1.05 5.33 -3.90
C ASP A 121 -0.32 5.04 -4.52
N LEU A 122 -1.40 5.29 -3.78
CA LEU A 122 -2.76 5.21 -4.32
C LEU A 122 -2.97 6.23 -5.46
N VAL A 123 -2.53 7.48 -5.26
CA VAL A 123 -2.58 8.53 -6.29
C VAL A 123 -1.79 8.12 -7.52
N ALA A 124 -0.56 7.62 -7.34
CA ALA A 124 0.26 7.14 -8.44
C ALA A 124 -0.41 6.01 -9.22
N GLY A 125 -1.00 5.03 -8.51
CA GLY A 125 -1.72 3.92 -9.12
C GLY A 125 -3.01 4.31 -9.84
N LEU A 126 -3.76 5.28 -9.33
CA LEU A 126 -4.95 5.80 -10.01
C LEU A 126 -4.54 6.60 -11.26
N ARG A 127 -3.50 7.43 -11.15
CA ARG A 127 -2.99 8.23 -12.26
C ARG A 127 -2.45 7.34 -13.39
N SER A 128 -1.76 6.25 -13.06
CA SER A 128 -1.27 5.29 -14.07
C SER A 128 -2.40 4.57 -14.81
N ARG A 129 -3.62 4.57 -14.26
CA ARG A 129 -4.83 4.03 -14.90
C ARG A 129 -5.61 5.08 -15.71
N GLY A 130 -5.10 6.30 -15.80
CA GLY A 130 -5.69 7.38 -16.60
C GLY A 130 -6.70 8.24 -15.86
N HIS A 131 -6.91 8.04 -14.56
CA HIS A 131 -7.84 8.87 -13.80
C HIS A 131 -7.27 10.29 -13.58
N LEU A 132 -8.10 11.30 -13.80
CA LEU A 132 -7.99 12.61 -13.17
C LEU A 132 -8.29 12.45 -11.68
N ILE A 133 -7.48 13.03 -10.80
CA ILE A 133 -7.63 12.85 -9.35
C ILE A 133 -7.87 14.21 -8.69
N THR A 134 -8.90 14.29 -7.85
CA THR A 134 -9.07 15.39 -6.88
C THR A 134 -8.94 14.83 -5.46
N ILE A 135 -8.40 15.67 -4.57
CA ILE A 135 -8.28 15.37 -3.15
C ILE A 135 -9.08 16.42 -2.39
N GLU A 136 -10.09 15.98 -1.64
CA GLU A 136 -10.89 16.84 -0.76
C GLU A 136 -10.28 16.77 0.64
N THR A 137 -9.66 17.86 1.08
CA THR A 137 -8.89 17.98 2.34
C THR A 137 -9.26 19.27 3.07
N ALA A 138 -9.03 19.35 4.37
CA ALA A 138 -9.37 20.51 5.19
C ALA A 138 -8.25 21.56 5.31
N ALA A 139 -7.22 21.49 4.46
CA ALA A 139 -6.08 22.41 4.43
C ALA A 139 -6.35 23.71 3.65
#